data_AF-A0A2D7CN77-F1
#
_entry.id   AF-A0A2D7CN77-F1
#
_cell.length_a   1.000
_cell.length_b   1.000
_cell.length_c   1.000
_cell.angle_alpha   90.00
_cell.angle_beta   90.00
_cell.angle_gamma   90.00
#
_symmetry.space_group_name_H-M   'P 1'
#
loop_
_entity.id
_entity.type
_entity.pdbx_description
1 polymer ?
#
loop_
_entity_poly.entity_id
_entity_poly.type
_entity_poly.pdbx_seq_one_letter_code
_entity_poly.pdbx_strand_id
1 'polypeptide(L)'
;MLSICNKITGTERYLTWTGTTWSWQPEVQNYLFGCPHPRSIEPLLKIHGHDVQSLIDKKYLRMATELGLKNANFVGLIGPKFKKRLQEYTMNTWQDLQPIIEHRYTQFYFDTNDWLWTLQPAPLDYTRYSGLKKINAPIKIRTDGEVIQTVRYVRSKIKTGRLSVISGPQVMTMKAEYRNVAKGCRQIDFSSMEPRFLLNVSGIHVPGDLYDWVAKEAKLSGDRTHTKIAIISSLYGSARQIPTVTKLFGLEEWEKQLEANVVDNVIENYYGRPIQTEGA
;
A
#
# COMPACT_ATOMS: atom_id res chain seq x y z
N MET A 1 -6.10 6.53 21.61
CA MET A 1 -6.62 5.23 22.09
C MET A 1 -6.15 4.12 21.17
N LEU A 2 -5.48 3.10 21.71
CA LEU A 2 -4.96 1.96 20.95
C LEU A 2 -5.75 0.70 21.26
N SER A 3 -6.50 0.20 20.28
CA SER A 3 -7.30 -1.01 20.38
C SER A 3 -6.51 -2.24 19.91
N ILE A 4 -6.80 -3.38 20.54
CA ILE A 4 -6.32 -4.71 20.15
C ILE A 4 -7.38 -5.38 19.31
N CYS A 5 -7.01 -5.99 18.19
CA CYS A 5 -7.94 -6.77 17.39
C CYS A 5 -8.70 -7.79 18.24
N ASN A 6 -10.02 -7.73 18.19
CA ASN A 6 -10.92 -8.58 18.97
C ASN A 6 -10.77 -10.10 18.64
N LYS A 7 -10.26 -10.42 17.44
CA LYS A 7 -9.86 -11.79 17.05
C LYS A 7 -8.69 -12.35 17.86
N ILE A 8 -7.87 -11.48 18.46
CA ILE A 8 -6.77 -11.90 19.35
C ILE A 8 -7.33 -12.27 20.73
N THR A 9 -8.23 -11.44 21.24
CA THR A 9 -8.85 -11.63 22.55
C THR A 9 -10.00 -12.63 22.54
N GLY A 10 -10.51 -12.98 21.36
CA GLY A 10 -11.64 -13.89 21.19
C GLY A 10 -12.96 -13.32 21.70
N THR A 11 -13.13 -11.99 21.62
CA THR A 11 -14.29 -11.26 22.13
C THR A 11 -15.00 -10.52 21.00
N GLU A 12 -16.23 -10.06 21.23
CA GLU A 12 -16.92 -9.16 20.28
C GLU A 12 -16.37 -7.73 20.37
N ARG A 13 -16.00 -7.31 21.58
CA ARG A 13 -15.45 -5.98 21.90
C ARG A 13 -13.93 -5.93 21.74
N TYR A 14 -13.40 -4.73 21.59
CA TYR A 14 -11.97 -4.44 21.47
C TYR A 14 -11.40 -4.01 22.83
N LEU A 15 -10.37 -4.70 23.30
CA LEU A 15 -9.59 -4.24 24.45
C LEU A 15 -8.76 -3.02 24.03
N THR A 16 -8.90 -1.91 24.74
CA THR A 16 -8.32 -0.61 24.35
C THR A 16 -7.48 -0.03 25.47
N TRP A 17 -6.29 0.45 25.10
CA TRP A 17 -5.34 1.15 25.95
C TRP A 17 -5.38 2.66 25.69
N THR A 18 -5.44 3.46 26.74
CA THR A 18 -5.46 4.93 26.68
C THR A 18 -4.08 5.57 26.92
N GLY A 19 -3.06 4.76 27.22
CA GLY A 19 -1.78 5.23 27.77
C GLY A 19 -1.67 5.02 29.28
N THR A 20 -2.82 4.91 29.97
CA THR A 20 -2.87 4.70 31.44
C THR A 20 -3.87 3.63 31.87
N THR A 21 -4.96 3.45 31.13
CA THR A 21 -6.06 2.56 31.51
C THR A 21 -6.46 1.61 30.38
N TRP A 22 -6.94 0.43 30.79
CA TRP A 22 -7.52 -0.58 29.91
C TRP A 22 -9.05 -0.53 29.99
N SER A 23 -9.72 -0.59 28.84
CA SER A 23 -11.18 -0.67 28.77
C SER A 23 -11.66 -1.47 27.57
N TRP A 24 -12.83 -2.09 27.67
CA TRP A 24 -13.48 -2.77 26.55
C TRP A 24 -14.36 -1.80 25.78
N GLN A 25 -14.13 -1.67 24.48
CA GLN A 25 -14.88 -0.77 23.59
C GLN A 25 -15.65 -1.57 22.53
N PRO A 26 -16.87 -1.15 22.15
CA PRO A 26 -17.63 -1.85 21.10
C PRO A 26 -16.99 -1.67 19.71
N GLU A 27 -16.31 -0.55 19.49
CA GLU A 27 -15.74 -0.17 18.20
C GLU A 27 -14.33 0.40 18.34
N VAL A 28 -13.59 0.39 17.23
CA VAL A 28 -12.26 0.99 17.12
C VAL A 28 -12.40 2.49 16.88
N GLN A 29 -11.99 3.29 17.85
CA GLN A 29 -12.08 4.75 17.77
C GLN A 29 -10.94 5.37 16.94
N ASN A 30 -9.68 5.11 17.32
CA ASN A 30 -8.53 5.78 16.70
C ASN A 30 -7.59 4.80 16.01
N TYR A 31 -7.03 3.85 16.75
CA TYR A 31 -5.92 3.02 16.30
C TYR A 31 -6.18 1.56 16.62
N LEU A 32 -5.73 0.65 15.74
CA LEU A 32 -5.83 -0.79 15.92
C LEU A 32 -4.51 -1.48 15.57
N PHE A 33 -4.14 -2.52 16.30
CA PHE A 33 -3.13 -3.47 15.85
C PHE A 33 -3.64 -4.92 15.88
N GLY A 34 -2.94 -5.80 15.15
CA GLY A 34 -3.13 -7.24 15.24
C GLY A 34 -4.10 -7.84 14.22
N CYS A 35 -4.74 -7.02 13.38
CA CYS A 35 -5.43 -7.49 12.18
C CYS A 35 -5.61 -6.39 11.13
N PRO A 36 -5.90 -6.74 9.86
CA PRO A 36 -6.23 -5.77 8.83
C PRO A 36 -7.50 -4.97 9.16
N HIS A 37 -7.39 -3.65 9.15
CA HIS A 37 -8.44 -2.67 9.44
C HIS A 37 -8.06 -1.29 8.86
N PRO A 38 -8.99 -0.36 8.56
CA PRO A 38 -8.65 1.00 8.12
C PRO A 38 -7.74 1.73 9.13
N ARG A 39 -8.01 1.52 10.42
CA ARG A 39 -7.24 2.06 11.54
C ARG A 39 -5.99 1.24 11.94
N SER A 40 -5.57 0.27 11.12
CA SER A 40 -4.36 -0.52 11.42
C SER A 40 -3.10 0.33 11.42
N ILE A 41 -2.35 0.29 12.54
CA ILE A 41 -1.12 1.08 12.70
C ILE A 41 0.16 0.31 12.35
N GLU A 42 0.13 -1.02 12.33
CA GLU A 42 1.32 -1.83 12.00
C GLU A 42 1.92 -1.47 10.63
N PRO A 43 1.13 -1.24 9.55
CA PRO A 43 1.69 -0.76 8.30
C PRO A 43 2.24 0.66 8.41
N LEU A 44 1.61 1.54 9.20
CA LEU A 44 2.05 2.93 9.38
C LEU A 44 3.40 2.98 10.11
N LEU A 45 3.53 2.27 11.23
CA LEU A 45 4.77 2.13 11.98
C LEU A 45 5.93 1.64 11.09
N LYS A 46 5.66 0.61 10.28
CA LYS A 46 6.65 0.11 9.30
C LYS A 46 7.05 1.16 8.25
N ILE A 47 6.13 2.02 7.83
CA ILE A 47 6.43 3.12 6.89
C ILE A 47 7.38 4.12 7.54
N HIS A 48 7.21 4.39 8.83
CA HIS A 48 8.10 5.24 9.63
C HIS A 48 9.39 4.54 10.10
N GLY A 49 9.67 3.33 9.62
CA GLY A 49 10.93 2.62 9.92
C GLY A 49 10.94 1.78 11.19
N HIS A 50 9.82 1.68 11.93
CA HIS A 50 9.75 0.84 13.12
C HIS A 50 9.68 -0.65 12.75
N ASP A 51 10.40 -1.49 13.51
CA ASP A 51 10.30 -2.95 13.39
C ASP A 51 9.03 -3.47 14.08
N VAL A 52 8.05 -3.87 13.27
CA VAL A 52 6.77 -4.38 13.77
C VAL A 52 6.80 -5.90 13.80
N GLN A 53 7.08 -6.45 14.98
CA GLN A 53 7.04 -7.89 15.21
C GLN A 53 5.60 -8.42 15.27
N SER A 54 5.41 -9.69 14.94
CA SER A 54 4.08 -10.28 15.08
C SER A 54 3.77 -10.58 16.55
N LEU A 55 2.64 -10.08 17.04
CA LEU A 55 2.18 -10.39 18.39
C LEU A 55 1.93 -11.89 18.60
N ILE A 56 1.34 -12.58 17.62
CA ILE A 56 1.04 -14.00 17.68
C ILE A 56 2.04 -14.76 16.81
N ASP A 57 2.80 -15.66 17.42
CA ASP A 57 3.74 -16.49 16.66
C ASP A 57 3.02 -17.32 15.59
N LYS A 58 3.67 -17.48 14.43
CA LYS A 58 3.14 -18.23 13.28
C LYS A 58 2.65 -19.64 13.63
N LYS A 59 3.27 -20.31 14.62
CA LYS A 59 2.87 -21.64 15.08
C LYS A 59 1.44 -21.65 15.66
N TYR A 60 1.04 -20.62 16.40
CA TYR A 60 -0.30 -20.52 16.98
C TYR A 60 -1.34 -20.14 15.94
N LEU A 61 -0.98 -19.27 14.99
CA LEU A 61 -1.83 -18.97 13.83
C LEU A 61 -2.10 -20.21 12.98
N ARG A 62 -1.06 -21.03 12.74
CA ARG A 62 -1.20 -22.31 12.03
C ARG A 62 -2.11 -23.27 12.80
N MET A 63 -1.86 -23.46 14.09
CA MET A 63 -2.72 -24.27 14.96
C MET A 63 -4.20 -23.85 14.89
N ALA A 64 -4.49 -22.55 15.01
CA ALA A 64 -5.86 -22.05 14.91
C ALA A 64 -6.49 -22.33 13.53
N THR A 65 -5.70 -22.27 12.46
CA THR A 65 -6.15 -22.56 11.09
C THR A 65 -6.48 -24.05 10.93
N GLU A 66 -5.59 -24.95 11.35
CA GLU A 66 -5.79 -26.41 11.27
C GLU A 66 -7.00 -26.88 12.10
N LEU A 67 -7.26 -26.21 13.23
CA LEU A 67 -8.41 -26.48 14.10
C LEU A 67 -9.70 -25.77 13.66
N GLY A 68 -9.66 -24.97 12.58
CA GLY A 68 -10.84 -24.24 12.09
C GLY A 68 -11.37 -23.16 13.06
N LEU A 69 -10.52 -22.64 13.96
CA LEU A 69 -10.92 -21.65 14.95
C LEU A 69 -11.14 -20.28 14.30
N LYS A 70 -12.40 -19.83 14.24
CA LYS A 70 -12.75 -18.50 13.69
C LYS A 70 -12.37 -17.35 14.63
N ASN A 71 -12.51 -17.55 15.94
CA ASN A 71 -12.18 -16.59 17.00
C ASN A 71 -11.28 -17.26 18.04
N ALA A 72 -10.06 -17.61 17.63
CA ALA A 72 -9.09 -18.20 18.54
C ALA A 72 -8.78 -17.19 19.66
N ASN A 73 -9.36 -17.38 20.85
CA ASN A 73 -9.03 -16.61 22.05
C ASN A 73 -7.56 -16.91 22.43
N PHE A 74 -6.61 -16.23 21.80
CA PHE A 74 -5.18 -16.51 21.99
C PHE A 74 -4.72 -16.19 23.41
N VAL A 75 -5.41 -15.27 24.10
CA VAL A 75 -5.20 -15.01 25.52
C VAL A 75 -5.50 -16.26 26.35
N GLY A 76 -6.59 -16.97 26.05
CA GLY A 76 -6.94 -18.25 26.69
C GLY A 76 -6.07 -19.41 26.22
N LEU A 77 -5.78 -19.50 24.92
CA LEU A 77 -5.08 -20.64 24.31
C LEU A 77 -3.59 -20.70 24.67
N ILE A 78 -2.92 -19.55 24.73
CA ILE A 78 -1.47 -19.49 25.02
C ILE A 78 -1.22 -19.31 26.52
N GLY A 79 -2.19 -18.75 27.25
CA GLY A 79 -2.16 -18.63 28.70
C GLY A 79 -1.35 -17.42 29.22
N PRO A 80 -0.89 -17.45 30.49
CA PRO A 80 -0.38 -16.27 31.20
C PRO A 80 0.81 -15.58 30.54
N LYS A 81 1.71 -16.32 29.91
CA LYS A 81 2.88 -15.75 29.19
C LYS A 81 2.45 -14.80 28.07
N PHE A 82 1.32 -15.06 27.42
CA PHE A 82 0.80 -14.21 26.36
C PHE A 82 0.20 -12.91 26.89
N LYS A 83 -0.41 -12.90 28.09
CA LYS A 83 -0.91 -11.66 28.70
C LYS A 83 0.21 -10.65 28.93
N LYS A 84 1.35 -11.11 29.46
CA LYS A 84 2.54 -10.27 29.66
C LYS A 84 3.07 -9.74 28.32
N ARG A 85 3.23 -10.62 27.33
CA ARG A 85 3.65 -10.24 25.97
C ARG A 85 2.70 -9.24 25.32
N LEU A 86 1.39 -9.42 25.48
CA LEU A 86 0.37 -8.53 24.94
C LEU A 86 0.48 -7.12 25.56
N GLN A 87 0.68 -7.07 26.87
CA GLN A 87 0.88 -5.80 27.58
C GLN A 87 2.14 -5.08 27.11
N GLU A 88 3.28 -5.78 27.07
CA GLU A 88 4.57 -5.25 26.58
C GLU A 88 4.45 -4.77 25.14
N TYR A 89 3.87 -5.59 24.26
CA TYR A 89 3.65 -5.23 22.86
C TYR A 89 2.79 -3.98 22.72
N THR A 90 1.71 -3.88 23.50
CA THR A 90 0.82 -2.70 23.46
C THR A 90 1.52 -1.44 23.93
N MET A 91 2.33 -1.53 24.99
CA MET A 91 3.09 -0.40 25.51
C MET A 91 4.16 0.07 24.52
N ASN A 92 4.94 -0.86 23.96
CA ASN A 92 5.96 -0.54 22.96
C ASN A 92 5.33 0.08 21.70
N THR A 93 4.26 -0.55 21.20
CA THR A 93 3.51 -0.03 20.04
C THR A 93 2.94 1.37 20.32
N TRP A 94 2.47 1.63 21.54
CA TRP A 94 1.98 2.96 21.92
C TRP A 94 3.10 4.00 21.95
N GLN A 95 4.27 3.64 22.48
CA GLN A 95 5.45 4.49 22.50
C GLN A 95 5.94 4.82 21.08
N ASP A 96 6.04 3.83 20.20
CA ASP A 96 6.41 4.02 18.80
C ASP A 96 5.39 4.86 18.03
N LEU A 97 4.10 4.75 18.39
CA LEU A 97 3.03 5.51 17.76
C LEU A 97 3.06 6.99 18.14
N GLN A 98 3.44 7.35 19.38
CA GLN A 98 3.40 8.74 19.84
C GLN A 98 4.09 9.75 18.89
N PRO A 99 5.36 9.56 18.50
CA PRO A 99 6.05 10.54 17.65
C PRO A 99 5.47 10.64 16.23
N ILE A 100 4.73 9.63 15.77
CA ILE A 100 4.19 9.61 14.40
C ILE A 100 2.75 10.10 14.31
N ILE A 101 2.02 10.24 15.42
CA ILE A 101 0.59 10.63 15.40
C ILE A 101 0.40 11.99 14.71
N GLU A 102 1.26 12.95 15.03
CA GLU A 102 1.18 14.33 14.53
C GLU A 102 1.88 14.51 13.18
N HIS A 103 2.47 13.44 12.64
CA HIS A 103 3.14 13.49 11.35
C HIS A 103 2.15 13.79 10.23
N ARG A 104 2.50 14.70 9.32
CA ARG A 104 1.61 15.13 8.20
C ARG A 104 1.10 13.98 7.33
N TYR A 105 1.90 12.92 7.19
CA TYR A 105 1.51 11.72 6.45
C TYR A 105 0.45 10.87 7.14
N THR A 106 0.32 10.94 8.47
CA THR A 106 -0.57 10.08 9.26
C THR A 106 -2.03 10.30 8.89
N GLN A 107 -2.45 11.56 8.73
CA GLN A 107 -3.80 11.88 8.26
C GLN A 107 -4.03 11.34 6.84
N PHE A 108 -3.10 11.64 5.92
CA PHE A 108 -3.17 11.13 4.54
C PHE A 108 -3.25 9.60 4.49
N TYR A 109 -2.50 8.91 5.35
CA TYR A 109 -2.54 7.46 5.48
C TYR A 109 -3.94 6.98 5.87
N PHE A 110 -4.57 7.56 6.89
CA PHE A 110 -5.89 7.13 7.32
C PHE A 110 -6.99 7.46 6.31
N ASP A 111 -7.00 8.65 5.71
CA ASP A 111 -8.02 9.04 4.73
C ASP A 111 -8.04 8.10 3.52
N THR A 112 -6.85 7.80 3.01
CA THR A 112 -6.71 6.90 1.87
C THR A 112 -6.97 5.44 2.24
N ASN A 113 -6.66 5.02 3.48
CA ASN A 113 -7.08 3.70 3.96
C ASN A 113 -8.61 3.62 4.05
N ASP A 114 -9.28 4.61 4.63
CA ASP A 114 -10.73 4.65 4.74
C ASP A 114 -11.37 4.47 3.36
N TRP A 115 -10.87 5.18 2.33
CA TRP A 115 -11.29 4.99 0.95
C TRP A 115 -11.03 3.58 0.42
N LEU A 116 -9.82 3.02 0.60
CA LEU A 116 -9.50 1.65 0.15
C LEU A 116 -10.38 0.57 0.82
N TRP A 117 -10.86 0.84 2.02
CA TRP A 117 -11.74 -0.06 2.76
C TRP A 117 -13.21 0.03 2.32
N THR A 118 -13.59 1.06 1.54
CA THR A 118 -14.92 1.14 0.91
C THR A 118 -15.10 0.14 -0.25
N LEU A 119 -14.00 -0.42 -0.79
CA LEU A 119 -14.06 -1.38 -1.89
C LEU A 119 -14.97 -2.57 -1.56
N GLN A 120 -15.80 -2.95 -2.53
CA GLN A 120 -16.79 -4.02 -2.48
C GLN A 120 -16.46 -5.13 -3.49
N PRO A 121 -17.09 -6.33 -3.37
CA PRO A 121 -17.01 -7.35 -4.39
C PRO A 121 -17.48 -6.82 -5.75
N ALA A 122 -16.85 -7.28 -6.83
CA ALA A 122 -17.21 -6.89 -8.19
C ALA A 122 -18.00 -8.01 -8.89
N PRO A 123 -19.00 -7.71 -9.73
CA PRO A 123 -19.72 -8.75 -10.49
C PRO A 123 -18.78 -9.56 -11.41
N LEU A 124 -18.96 -10.87 -11.44
CA LEU A 124 -18.18 -11.77 -12.30
C LEU A 124 -18.89 -11.99 -13.65
N ASP A 125 -18.16 -11.88 -14.76
CA ASP A 125 -18.54 -12.49 -16.03
C ASP A 125 -18.10 -13.96 -16.03
N TYR A 126 -19.02 -14.85 -15.64
CA TYR A 126 -18.74 -16.28 -15.53
C TYR A 126 -18.37 -16.92 -16.88
N THR A 127 -18.97 -16.47 -17.97
CA THR A 127 -18.69 -16.98 -19.31
C THR A 127 -17.25 -16.67 -19.71
N ARG A 128 -16.79 -15.43 -19.49
CA ARG A 128 -15.40 -15.04 -19.73
C ARG A 128 -14.44 -15.79 -18.81
N TYR A 129 -14.75 -15.85 -17.52
CA TYR A 129 -13.93 -16.53 -16.53
C TYR A 129 -13.75 -18.02 -16.83
N SER A 130 -14.83 -18.73 -17.14
CA SER A 130 -14.79 -20.15 -17.50
C SER A 130 -14.05 -20.39 -18.82
N GLY A 131 -14.21 -19.51 -19.81
CA GLY A 131 -13.43 -19.55 -21.06
C GLY A 131 -11.93 -19.42 -20.81
N LEU A 132 -11.51 -18.47 -19.97
CA LEU A 132 -10.11 -18.30 -19.58
C LEU A 132 -9.55 -19.50 -18.81
N LYS A 133 -10.36 -20.14 -17.96
CA LYS A 133 -9.98 -21.39 -17.29
C LYS A 133 -9.75 -22.54 -18.27
N LYS A 134 -10.60 -22.68 -19.29
CA LYS A 134 -10.47 -23.76 -20.30
C LYS A 134 -9.17 -23.68 -21.08
N ILE A 135 -8.64 -22.48 -21.31
CA ILE A 135 -7.34 -22.27 -21.98
C ILE A 135 -6.15 -22.22 -21.02
N ASN A 136 -6.35 -22.59 -19.74
CA ASN A 136 -5.33 -22.50 -18.69
C ASN A 136 -4.67 -21.12 -18.58
N ALA A 137 -5.45 -20.03 -18.79
CA ALA A 137 -4.94 -18.69 -18.60
C ALA A 137 -4.51 -18.51 -17.13
N PRO A 138 -3.37 -17.83 -16.84
CA PRO A 138 -2.83 -17.68 -15.50
C PRO A 138 -3.60 -16.63 -14.67
N ILE A 139 -4.92 -16.75 -14.60
CA ILE A 139 -5.79 -15.85 -13.86
C ILE A 139 -5.82 -16.23 -12.38
N LYS A 140 -5.40 -15.30 -11.51
CA LYS A 140 -5.43 -15.46 -10.06
C LYS A 140 -6.57 -14.64 -9.46
N ILE A 141 -7.80 -15.12 -9.66
CA ILE A 141 -9.02 -14.49 -9.17
C ILE A 141 -9.58 -15.33 -8.02
N ARG A 142 -9.95 -14.68 -6.93
CA ARG A 142 -10.76 -15.30 -5.87
C ARG A 142 -12.22 -14.93 -6.10
N THR A 143 -13.10 -15.93 -6.18
CA THR A 143 -14.52 -15.78 -6.46
C THR A 143 -15.30 -16.91 -5.79
N ASP A 144 -16.56 -16.65 -5.44
CA ASP A 144 -17.55 -17.65 -5.00
C ASP A 144 -18.40 -18.22 -6.16
N GLY A 145 -18.16 -17.77 -7.40
CA GLY A 145 -18.92 -18.16 -8.59
C GLY A 145 -19.81 -17.03 -9.14
N GLU A 146 -20.18 -16.05 -8.31
CA GLU A 146 -21.05 -14.93 -8.70
C GLU A 146 -20.30 -13.60 -8.68
N VAL A 147 -19.45 -13.40 -7.68
CA VAL A 147 -18.67 -12.17 -7.51
C VAL A 147 -17.18 -12.44 -7.43
N ILE A 148 -16.41 -11.50 -7.93
CA ILE A 148 -15.00 -11.38 -7.66
C ILE A 148 -14.86 -10.82 -6.24
N GLN A 149 -14.15 -11.54 -5.37
CA GLN A 149 -13.94 -11.11 -4.00
C GLN A 149 -13.23 -9.75 -3.94
N THR A 150 -13.53 -9.00 -2.90
CA THR A 150 -12.93 -7.70 -2.67
C THR A 150 -11.41 -7.78 -2.54
N VAL A 151 -10.71 -6.85 -3.19
CA VAL A 151 -9.26 -6.70 -3.02
C VAL A 151 -8.98 -5.93 -1.73
N ARG A 152 -8.01 -6.40 -0.95
CA ARG A 152 -7.44 -5.62 0.15
C ARG A 152 -5.98 -5.32 -0.13
N TYR A 153 -5.59 -4.10 0.16
CA TYR A 153 -4.26 -3.57 -0.12
C TYR A 153 -3.49 -3.24 1.15
N VAL A 154 -2.18 -3.13 1.01
CA VAL A 154 -1.26 -2.57 2.02
C VAL A 154 -0.23 -1.69 1.32
N ARG A 155 0.29 -0.69 2.04
CA ARG A 155 1.29 0.29 1.56
C ARG A 155 2.67 0.19 2.21
N SER A 156 2.84 -0.72 3.16
CA SER A 156 4.11 -0.93 3.88
C SER A 156 4.98 -2.04 3.29
N LYS A 157 4.55 -2.66 2.18
CA LYS A 157 5.32 -3.71 1.49
C LYS A 157 6.34 -3.16 0.50
N ILE A 158 6.04 -2.04 -0.15
CA ILE A 158 6.91 -1.40 -1.15
C ILE A 158 7.41 -0.08 -0.58
N LYS A 159 8.72 0.17 -0.64
CA LYS A 159 9.35 1.39 -0.10
C LYS A 159 8.66 2.67 -0.60
N THR A 160 8.44 2.76 -1.92
CA THR A 160 7.81 3.91 -2.60
C THR A 160 6.32 4.15 -2.25
N GLY A 161 5.67 3.24 -1.51
CA GLY A 161 4.26 3.38 -1.12
C GLY A 161 3.24 2.90 -2.15
N ARG A 162 3.69 2.32 -3.28
CA ARG A 162 2.80 1.61 -4.21
C ARG A 162 2.01 0.51 -3.48
N LEU A 163 0.75 0.35 -3.88
CA LEU A 163 -0.15 -0.64 -3.29
C LEU A 163 0.33 -2.07 -3.57
N SER A 164 0.21 -2.93 -2.57
CA SER A 164 0.39 -4.38 -2.70
C SER A 164 -0.87 -5.10 -2.26
N VAL A 165 -1.30 -6.10 -3.03
CA VAL A 165 -2.44 -6.94 -2.65
C VAL A 165 -2.06 -7.81 -1.44
N ILE A 166 -2.89 -7.81 -0.39
CA ILE A 166 -2.77 -8.71 0.77
C ILE A 166 -3.81 -9.83 0.74
N SER A 167 -4.98 -9.58 0.18
CA SER A 167 -6.02 -10.59 -0.04
C SER A 167 -6.94 -10.20 -1.20
N GLY A 168 -7.66 -11.19 -1.72
CA GLY A 168 -8.50 -11.05 -2.92
C GLY A 168 -7.75 -11.39 -4.22
N PRO A 169 -8.29 -10.96 -5.38
CA PRO A 169 -7.70 -11.23 -6.70
C PRO A 169 -6.42 -10.42 -6.94
N GLN A 170 -5.47 -11.00 -7.67
CA GLN A 170 -4.18 -10.37 -8.00
C GLN A 170 -4.30 -9.41 -9.18
N VAL A 171 -5.09 -8.34 -9.01
CA VAL A 171 -5.42 -7.38 -10.08
C VAL A 171 -4.20 -6.60 -10.59
N MET A 172 -3.20 -6.34 -9.72
CA MET A 172 -2.00 -5.59 -10.08
C MET A 172 -1.10 -6.30 -11.09
N THR A 173 -1.13 -7.64 -11.11
CA THR A 173 -0.32 -8.47 -12.03
C THR A 173 -1.18 -9.11 -13.12
N MET A 174 -2.46 -8.76 -13.19
CA MET A 174 -3.38 -9.31 -14.19
C MET A 174 -3.15 -8.64 -15.54
N LYS A 175 -2.97 -9.46 -16.58
CA LYS A 175 -2.89 -8.98 -17.96
C LYS A 175 -4.16 -8.24 -18.35
N ALA A 176 -4.01 -7.21 -19.18
CA ALA A 176 -5.11 -6.34 -19.60
C ALA A 176 -6.23 -7.14 -20.28
N GLU A 177 -5.89 -8.10 -21.14
CA GLU A 177 -6.89 -8.91 -21.85
C GLU A 177 -7.78 -9.78 -20.94
N TYR A 178 -7.34 -10.02 -19.69
CA TYR A 178 -8.10 -10.84 -18.73
C TYR A 178 -8.98 -10.00 -17.80
N ARG A 179 -8.92 -8.67 -17.84
CA ARG A 179 -9.66 -7.80 -16.90
C ARG A 179 -11.16 -7.75 -17.19
N ASN A 180 -11.56 -8.13 -18.40
CA ASN A 180 -12.96 -8.20 -18.84
C ASN A 180 -13.80 -9.28 -18.12
N VAL A 181 -13.19 -10.07 -17.24
CA VAL A 181 -13.89 -10.93 -16.26
C VAL A 181 -14.71 -10.13 -15.24
N ALA A 182 -14.39 -8.85 -15.01
CA ALA A 182 -15.19 -7.97 -14.17
C ALA A 182 -16.32 -7.36 -15.00
N LYS A 183 -17.57 -7.72 -14.67
CA LYS A 183 -18.76 -7.35 -15.45
C LYS A 183 -19.30 -5.99 -15.02
N GLY A 184 -19.63 -5.14 -15.99
CA GLY A 184 -20.28 -3.85 -15.75
C GLY A 184 -19.38 -2.77 -15.14
N CYS A 185 -18.05 -2.95 -15.21
CA CYS A 185 -17.09 -2.01 -14.64
C CYS A 185 -16.60 -0.99 -15.68
N ARG A 186 -16.17 0.19 -15.20
CA ARG A 186 -15.41 1.18 -15.98
C ARG A 186 -13.97 1.20 -15.47
N GLN A 187 -13.02 1.39 -16.39
CA GLN A 187 -11.62 1.55 -16.03
C GLN A 187 -11.24 3.04 -16.17
N ILE A 188 -10.60 3.56 -15.12
CA ILE A 188 -9.97 4.88 -15.13
C ILE A 188 -8.48 4.65 -15.01
N ASP A 189 -7.70 5.25 -15.89
CA ASP A 189 -6.24 5.17 -15.90
C ASP A 189 -5.64 6.56 -16.11
N PHE A 190 -4.55 6.85 -15.40
CA PHE A 190 -3.86 8.12 -15.50
C PHE A 190 -2.80 8.05 -16.60
N SER A 191 -3.02 8.79 -17.69
CA SER A 191 -2.06 8.83 -18.80
C SER A 191 -0.74 9.47 -18.38
N SER A 192 0.32 8.66 -18.33
CA SER A 192 1.70 9.10 -18.09
C SER A 192 1.86 9.90 -16.78
N MET A 193 1.27 9.38 -15.70
CA MET A 193 1.17 10.06 -14.41
C MET A 193 2.51 10.56 -13.85
N GLU A 194 3.54 9.71 -13.80
CA GLU A 194 4.83 10.04 -13.19
C GLU A 194 5.55 11.22 -13.87
N PRO A 195 5.81 11.21 -15.19
CA PRO A 195 6.44 12.36 -15.84
C PRO A 195 5.57 13.62 -15.81
N ARG A 196 4.24 13.49 -15.91
CA ARG A 196 3.34 14.64 -15.77
C ARG A 196 3.41 15.25 -14.38
N PHE A 197 3.45 14.41 -13.36
CA PHE A 197 3.55 14.85 -11.97
C PHE A 197 4.83 15.65 -11.76
N LEU A 198 5.98 15.13 -12.24
CA LEU A 198 7.25 15.83 -12.11
C LEU A 198 7.27 17.19 -12.83
N LEU A 199 6.78 17.26 -14.07
CA LEU A 199 6.68 18.52 -14.80
C LEU A 199 5.76 19.51 -14.07
N ASN A 200 4.64 19.03 -13.55
CA ASN A 200 3.69 19.89 -12.83
C ASN A 200 4.26 20.42 -11.51
N VAL A 201 5.03 19.62 -10.77
CA VAL A 201 5.78 20.07 -9.59
C VAL A 201 6.83 21.12 -9.96
N SER A 202 7.38 21.05 -11.17
CA SER A 202 8.31 22.03 -11.74
C SER A 202 7.60 23.24 -12.39
N GLY A 203 6.28 23.36 -12.26
CA GLY A 203 5.48 24.46 -12.84
C GLY A 203 5.22 24.36 -14.34
N ILE A 204 5.57 23.23 -14.98
CA ILE A 204 5.37 22.99 -16.41
C ILE A 204 4.09 22.18 -16.63
N HIS A 205 3.11 22.80 -17.29
CA HIS A 205 1.89 22.13 -17.70
C HIS A 205 1.92 21.75 -19.18
N VAL A 206 1.75 20.46 -19.48
CA VAL A 206 1.75 19.94 -20.87
C VAL A 206 0.32 19.57 -21.29
N PRO A 207 -0.35 20.41 -22.11
CA PRO A 207 -1.64 20.07 -22.68
C PRO A 207 -1.49 18.97 -23.73
N GLY A 208 -2.52 18.13 -23.89
CA GLY A 208 -2.53 17.10 -24.92
C GLY A 208 -1.55 15.95 -24.65
N ASP A 209 -0.90 15.43 -25.69
CA ASP A 209 -0.03 14.27 -25.59
C ASP A 209 1.38 14.62 -25.08
N LEU A 210 1.78 14.00 -23.97
CA LEU A 210 3.08 14.25 -23.35
C LEU A 210 4.25 13.79 -24.23
N TYR A 211 4.13 12.64 -24.89
CA TYR A 211 5.25 12.06 -25.64
C TYR A 211 5.53 12.87 -26.90
N ASP A 212 4.48 13.33 -27.58
CA ASP A 212 4.65 14.17 -28.76
C ASP A 212 5.27 15.52 -28.38
N TRP A 213 4.86 16.08 -27.23
CA TRP A 213 5.48 17.28 -26.68
C TRP A 213 6.97 17.07 -26.35
N VAL A 214 7.33 16.02 -25.62
CA VAL A 214 8.74 15.72 -25.31
C VAL A 214 9.55 15.49 -26.58
N ALA A 215 9.01 14.75 -27.55
CA ALA A 215 9.69 14.49 -28.81
C ALA A 215 10.04 15.79 -29.55
N LYS A 216 9.10 16.75 -29.56
CA LYS A 216 9.29 18.07 -30.16
C LYS A 216 10.32 18.91 -29.39
N GLU A 217 10.14 19.07 -28.08
CA GLU A 217 10.99 19.93 -27.25
C GLU A 217 12.43 19.40 -27.12
N ALA A 218 12.59 18.09 -26.96
CA ALA A 218 13.90 17.43 -26.87
C ALA A 218 14.49 17.10 -28.25
N LYS A 219 13.81 17.45 -29.35
CA LYS A 219 14.19 17.20 -30.75
C LYS A 219 14.54 15.74 -31.01
N LEU A 220 13.74 14.82 -30.48
CA LEU A 220 13.95 13.38 -30.65
C LEU A 220 13.48 12.94 -32.03
N SER A 221 14.35 12.21 -32.73
CA SER A 221 13.98 11.44 -33.92
C SER A 221 13.55 10.03 -33.50
N GLY A 222 12.40 9.56 -33.98
CA GLY A 222 11.96 8.19 -33.73
C GLY A 222 10.45 8.08 -33.56
N ASP A 223 10.01 6.88 -33.21
CA ASP A 223 8.61 6.62 -32.91
C ASP A 223 8.29 6.96 -31.44
N ARG A 224 6.99 6.92 -31.11
CA ARG A 224 6.51 7.14 -29.75
C ARG A 224 7.17 6.22 -28.71
N THR A 225 7.49 4.98 -29.12
CA THR A 225 8.15 3.99 -28.26
C THR A 225 9.53 4.49 -27.83
N HIS A 226 10.30 5.03 -28.76
CA HIS A 226 11.60 5.62 -28.49
C HIS A 226 11.51 6.75 -27.45
N THR A 227 10.59 7.71 -27.65
CA THR A 227 10.38 8.82 -26.70
C THR A 227 9.97 8.32 -25.31
N LYS A 228 9.10 7.31 -25.24
CA LYS A 228 8.69 6.71 -23.96
C LYS A 228 9.87 6.09 -23.22
N ILE A 229 10.72 5.34 -23.93
CA ILE A 229 11.92 4.73 -23.35
C ILE A 229 12.89 5.81 -22.88
N ALA A 230 13.05 6.90 -23.64
CA ALA A 230 13.91 8.02 -23.27
C ALA A 230 13.45 8.70 -21.97
N ILE A 231 12.15 8.98 -21.84
CA ILE A 231 11.56 9.56 -20.62
C ILE A 231 11.82 8.64 -19.42
N ILE A 232 11.42 7.36 -19.52
CA ILE A 232 11.58 6.39 -18.42
C ILE A 232 13.06 6.22 -18.05
N SER A 233 13.94 6.13 -19.04
CA SER A 233 15.38 6.00 -18.81
C SER A 233 15.96 7.19 -18.05
N SER A 234 15.50 8.39 -18.39
CA SER A 234 15.95 9.61 -17.71
C SER A 234 15.43 9.65 -16.27
N LEU A 235 14.13 9.40 -16.04
CA LEU A 235 13.52 9.43 -14.70
C LEU A 235 14.10 8.41 -13.72
N TYR A 236 14.53 7.24 -14.22
CA TYR A 236 14.98 6.12 -13.40
C TYR A 236 16.50 5.93 -13.39
N GLY A 237 17.29 6.90 -13.86
CA GLY A 237 18.74 6.80 -13.75
C GLY A 237 19.40 5.75 -14.65
N SER A 238 18.75 5.33 -15.75
CA SER A 238 19.27 4.24 -16.59
C SER A 238 20.48 4.68 -17.42
N ALA A 239 21.40 3.77 -17.76
CA ALA A 239 22.59 4.12 -18.57
C ALA A 239 22.29 4.70 -19.97
N ARG A 240 21.03 4.70 -20.42
CA ARG A 240 20.59 5.21 -21.74
C ARG A 240 19.84 6.54 -21.63
N GLN A 241 20.23 7.41 -20.71
CA GLN A 241 19.62 8.74 -20.62
C GLN A 241 19.88 9.55 -21.89
N ILE A 242 18.90 10.37 -22.27
CA ILE A 242 19.09 11.36 -23.33
C ILE A 242 19.25 12.72 -22.64
N PRO A 243 20.42 13.38 -22.74
CA PRO A 243 20.70 14.61 -21.98
C PRO A 243 19.66 15.72 -22.17
N THR A 244 19.11 15.85 -23.38
CA THR A 244 18.06 16.85 -23.66
C THR A 244 16.76 16.55 -22.91
N VAL A 245 16.41 15.27 -22.73
CA VAL A 245 15.27 14.83 -21.94
C VAL A 245 15.54 15.04 -20.44
N THR A 246 16.71 14.63 -19.94
CA THR A 246 17.12 14.87 -18.54
C THR A 246 17.03 16.35 -18.17
N LYS A 247 17.54 17.23 -19.06
CA LYS A 247 17.46 18.68 -18.90
C LYS A 247 16.02 19.20 -18.95
N LEU A 248 15.19 18.69 -19.85
CA LEU A 248 13.79 19.09 -19.98
C LEU A 248 12.98 18.85 -18.70
N PHE A 249 13.28 17.75 -17.99
CA PHE A 249 12.65 17.42 -16.71
C PHE A 249 13.36 18.02 -15.50
N GLY A 250 14.44 18.79 -15.68
CA GLY A 250 15.18 19.43 -14.57
C GLY A 250 15.77 18.44 -13.56
N LEU A 251 16.13 17.23 -14.00
CA LEU A 251 16.44 16.12 -13.08
C LEU A 251 17.66 16.39 -12.19
N GLU A 252 18.71 17.03 -12.72
CA GLU A 252 19.91 17.35 -11.93
C GLU A 252 19.61 18.29 -10.76
N GLU A 253 18.72 19.26 -10.96
CA GLU A 253 18.32 20.19 -9.90
C GLU A 253 17.39 19.49 -8.90
N TRP A 254 16.50 18.63 -9.40
CA TRP A 254 15.62 17.83 -8.55
C TRP A 254 16.41 16.86 -7.67
N GLU A 255 17.40 16.17 -8.20
CA GLU A 255 18.29 15.27 -7.45
C GLU A 255 19.00 16.01 -6.32
N LYS A 256 19.60 17.18 -6.60
CA LYS A 256 20.24 18.01 -5.56
C LYS A 256 19.27 18.42 -4.45
N GLN A 257 18.05 18.81 -4.83
CA GLN A 257 17.01 19.16 -3.85
C GLN A 257 16.60 17.96 -3.01
N LEU A 258 16.46 16.78 -3.62
CA LEU A 258 16.14 15.55 -2.90
C LEU A 258 17.27 15.18 -1.92
N GLU A 259 18.53 15.24 -2.36
CA GLU A 259 19.70 14.97 -1.51
C GLU A 259 19.79 15.94 -0.33
N ALA A 260 19.55 17.24 -0.57
CA ALA A 260 19.54 18.26 0.48
C ALA A 260 18.40 18.09 1.49
N ASN A 261 17.29 17.44 1.09
CA ASN A 261 16.14 17.17 1.94
C ASN A 261 16.24 15.86 2.73
N VAL A 262 17.34 15.10 2.60
CA VAL A 262 17.55 13.90 3.40
C VAL A 262 17.88 14.29 4.84
N VAL A 263 17.09 13.81 5.79
CA VAL A 263 17.33 13.95 7.23
C VAL A 263 17.31 12.56 7.85
N ASP A 264 18.36 12.21 8.58
CA ASP A 264 18.51 10.89 9.25
C ASP A 264 18.24 9.69 8.32
N ASN A 265 18.79 9.72 7.10
CA ASN A 265 18.57 8.71 6.05
C ASN A 265 17.09 8.56 5.60
N VAL A 266 16.27 9.58 5.83
CA VAL A 266 14.87 9.63 5.39
C VAL A 266 14.68 10.78 4.44
N ILE A 267 13.99 10.51 3.33
CA ILE A 267 13.42 11.53 2.46
C ILE A 267 11.91 11.40 2.44
N GLU A 268 11.21 12.52 2.33
CA GLU A 268 9.75 12.51 2.20
C GLU A 268 9.30 12.73 0.75
N ASN A 269 8.24 12.03 0.36
CA ASN A 269 7.57 12.36 -0.90
C ASN A 269 6.69 13.63 -0.75
N TYR A 270 6.09 14.05 -1.86
CA TYR A 270 5.21 15.23 -1.91
C TYR A 270 4.08 15.24 -0.86
N TYR A 271 3.57 14.07 -0.46
CA TYR A 271 2.51 13.94 0.55
C TYR A 271 3.05 13.68 1.97
N GLY A 272 4.37 13.84 2.17
CA GLY A 272 5.04 13.62 3.44
C GLY A 272 5.34 12.15 3.76
N ARG A 273 5.18 11.21 2.83
CA ARG A 273 5.50 9.81 3.14
C ARG A 273 7.00 9.67 3.37
N PRO A 274 7.46 9.15 4.52
CA PRO A 274 8.87 8.87 4.73
C PRO A 274 9.32 7.67 3.87
N ILE A 275 10.51 7.80 3.29
CA ILE A 275 11.20 6.80 2.49
C ILE A 275 12.62 6.69 3.02
N GLN A 276 12.96 5.52 3.56
CA GLN A 276 14.31 5.19 4.00
C GLN A 276 15.24 5.11 2.78
N THR A 277 16.33 5.88 2.77
CA THR A 277 17.30 5.95 1.67
C THR A 277 18.29 4.79 1.69
N GLU A 278 18.42 4.07 2.80
CA GLU A 278 19.26 2.88 2.88
C GLU A 278 18.79 1.78 1.91
N GLY A 279 19.66 1.39 0.99
CA GLY A 279 19.36 0.42 -0.09
C GLY A 279 18.33 0.92 -1.10
N ALA A 280 18.30 2.24 -1.34
CA ALA A 280 17.65 2.86 -2.50
C ALA A 280 18.64 2.98 -3.67
#